data_AF-A0A0G1VYJ6-F1
#
_entry.id   AF-A0A0G1VYJ6-F1
#
_cell.length_a   1.000
_cell.length_b   1.000
_cell.length_c   1.000
_cell.angle_alpha   90.00
_cell.angle_beta   90.00
_cell.angle_gamma   90.00
#
_symmetry.space_group_name_H-M   'P 1'
#
loop_
_entity.id
_entity.type
_entity.pdbx_description
1 polymer ?
#
loop_
_entity_poly.entity_id
_entity_poly.type
_entity_poly.pdbx_seq_one_letter_code
_entity_poly.pdbx_strand_id
1 'polypeptide(L)' 'WNALAPRGRLAVISFHSLEDRLVKTFCRDKVKEGHGVRITKKPMTPTREEARANPRARSAKLRIIEKI' A
#
# COMPACT_ATOMS: atom_id res chain seq x y z
N TRP A 1 -9.55 -6.92 7.45
CA TRP A 1 -9.41 -5.89 8.50
C TRP A 1 -9.50 -6.48 9.89
N ASN A 2 -10.51 -7.33 10.15
CA ASN A 2 -10.77 -7.93 11.46
C ASN A 2 -9.60 -8.77 11.99
N ALA A 3 -8.77 -9.33 11.10
CA ALA A 3 -7.57 -10.07 11.46
C ALA A 3 -6.40 -9.19 11.98
N LEU A 4 -6.43 -7.87 11.77
CA LEU A 4 -5.38 -6.98 12.31
C LEU A 4 -5.73 -6.59 13.75
N ALA A 5 -4.76 -6.71 14.65
CA ALA A 5 -4.81 -6.09 15.97
C ALA A 5 -4.79 -4.55 15.86
N PRO A 6 -5.25 -3.81 16.89
CA PRO A 6 -5.02 -2.36 16.98
C PRO A 6 -3.55 -2.02 16.77
N ARG A 7 -3.27 -0.93 16.06
CA ARG A 7 -1.93 -0.51 15.60
C ARG A 7 -1.22 -1.50 14.64
N GLY A 8 -1.89 -2.57 14.24
CA GLY A 8 -1.40 -3.49 13.22
C GLY A 8 -1.29 -2.80 11.87
N ARG A 9 -0.30 -3.19 11.06
CA ARG A 9 -0.07 -2.62 9.73
C ARG A 9 -0.36 -3.62 8.63
N LEU A 10 -1.08 -3.15 7.61
CA LEU A 10 -1.26 -3.86 6.35
C LEU A 10 -0.37 -3.19 5.30
N ALA A 11 0.62 -3.95 4.80
CA ALA A 11 1.48 -3.55 3.69
C ALA A 11 1.12 -4.37 2.46
N VAL A 12 0.86 -3.70 1.34
CA VAL A 12 0.49 -4.35 0.07
C VAL A 12 1.36 -3.80 -1.04
N ILE A 13 1.95 -4.71 -1.82
CA ILE A 13 2.68 -4.40 -3.06
C ILE A 13 1.80 -4.83 -4.22
N SER A 14 1.47 -3.90 -5.11
CA SER A 14 0.78 -4.17 -6.37
C SER A 14 1.70 -3.93 -7.55
N PHE A 15 1.49 -4.66 -8.65
CA PHE A 15 2.34 -4.54 -9.85
C PHE A 15 1.60 -3.96 -11.05
N HIS A 16 0.27 -3.93 -11.00
CA HIS A 16 -0.56 -3.36 -12.05
C HIS A 16 -1.58 -2.33 -11.55
N SER A 17 -2.12 -1.54 -12.47
CA SER A 17 -2.96 -0.37 -12.16
C SER A 17 -4.30 -0.73 -11.51
N LEU A 18 -4.94 -1.83 -11.94
CA LEU A 18 -6.20 -2.29 -11.36
C LEU A 18 -6.05 -2.73 -9.90
N GLU A 19 -5.04 -3.54 -9.57
CA GLU A 19 -4.68 -3.89 -8.19
C GLU A 19 -4.41 -2.65 -7.35
N ASP A 20 -3.54 -1.74 -7.82
CA ASP A 20 -3.22 -0.51 -7.09
C ASP A 20 -4.46 0.34 -6.82
N ARG A 21 -5.42 0.37 -7.76
CA ARG A 21 -6.68 1.08 -7.60
C ARG A 21 -7.53 0.45 -6.50
N LEU A 22 -7.64 -0.87 -6.44
CA LEU A 22 -8.38 -1.56 -5.37
C LEU A 22 -7.76 -1.28 -4.01
N VAL A 23 -6.43 -1.41 -3.89
CA VAL A 23 -5.71 -1.13 -2.64
C VAL A 23 -5.86 0.33 -2.22
N LYS A 24 -5.72 1.27 -3.17
CA LYS A 24 -5.90 2.71 -2.92
C LYS A 24 -7.30 3.01 -2.42
N THR A 25 -8.32 2.45 -3.06
CA THR A 25 -9.72 2.65 -2.67
C THR A 25 -9.98 2.09 -1.28
N PHE A 26 -9.58 0.84 -1.01
CA PHE A 26 -9.70 0.23 0.32
C PHE A 26 -9.04 1.09 1.41
N CYS A 27 -7.79 1.52 1.21
CA CYS A 27 -7.08 2.33 2.19
C CYS A 27 -7.75 3.69 2.41
N ARG A 28 -8.23 4.34 1.35
CA ARG A 28 -8.93 5.63 1.44
C ARG A 28 -10.24 5.49 2.23
N ASP A 29 -11.01 4.44 1.96
CA ASP A 29 -12.30 4.24 2.60
C ASP A 29 -12.13 3.96 4.10
N LYS A 30 -11.12 3.16 4.50
CA LYS A 30 -10.80 2.94 5.92
C LYS A 30 -10.34 4.20 6.66
N VAL A 31 -9.61 5.09 5.99
CA VAL A 31 -9.27 6.41 6.56
C VAL A 31 -10.52 7.27 6.72
N LYS A 32 -11.39 7.30 5.70
CA LYS A 32 -12.63 8.10 5.72
C LYS A 32 -13.59 7.64 6.82
N GLU A 33 -13.66 6.33 7.08
CA GLU A 33 -14.42 5.75 8.18
C GLU A 33 -13.79 6.00 9.57
N GLY A 34 -12.60 6.59 9.65
CA GLY A 34 -11.89 6.79 10.91
C GLY A 34 -11.31 5.50 11.51
N HIS A 35 -11.21 4.43 10.72
CA HIS A 35 -10.71 3.14 11.18
C HIS A 35 -9.21 2.95 10.96
N GLY A 36 -8.58 3.72 10.07
CA GLY A 36 -7.16 3.54 9.74
C GLY A 36 -6.42 4.83 9.43
N VAL A 37 -5.10 4.78 9.55
CA VAL A 37 -4.19 5.86 9.19
C VAL A 37 -3.28 5.42 8.07
N ARG A 38 -3.20 6.21 7.00
CA ARG A 38 -2.23 5.97 5.93
C ARG A 38 -0.85 6.40 6.38
N ILE A 39 0.09 5.46 6.37
CA ILE A 39 1.49 5.76 6.68
C ILE A 39 2.13 6.52 5.51
N THR A 40 1.72 6.23 4.26
CA THR A 40 2.25 6.90 3.06
C THR A 40 1.16 7.62 2.24
N LYS A 41 1.40 8.90 1.93
CA LYS A 41 0.50 9.74 1.10
C LYS A 41 0.53 9.39 -0.40
N LYS A 42 1.63 8.82 -0.88
CA LYS A 42 1.79 8.26 -2.23
C LYS A 42 2.33 6.84 -2.08
N PRO A 43 2.07 5.94 -3.04
CA PRO A 43 2.70 4.63 -2.99
C PRO A 43 4.22 4.79 -3.03
N MET A 44 4.93 3.98 -2.26
CA MET A 44 6.38 3.85 -2.40
C MET A 44 6.67 3.04 -3.66
N THR A 45 7.57 3.53 -4.49
CA THR A 45 7.99 2.88 -5.74
C THR A 45 9.46 2.49 -5.63
N PRO A 46 9.92 1.47 -6.37
CA PRO A 46 11.32 1.07 -6.37
C PRO A 46 12.23 2.22 -6.78
N THR A 47 13.48 2.17 -6.31
CA THR A 47 14.53 3.07 -6.80
C THR A 47 14.93 2.69 -8.23
N ARG A 48 15.65 3.58 -8.92
CA ARG A 48 16.19 3.28 -10.27
C ARG A 48 17.15 2.09 -10.24
N GLU A 49 17.98 2.00 -9.21
CA GLU A 49 18.94 0.91 -9.02
C GLU A 49 18.22 -0.42 -8.81
N GLU A 50 17.21 -0.45 -7.93
CA GLU A 50 16.38 -1.64 -7.70
C GLU A 50 15.66 -2.09 -8.98
N ALA A 51 15.06 -1.16 -9.72
CA ALA A 51 14.36 -1.48 -10.97
C ALA A 51 15.30 -1.99 -12.08
N ARG A 52 16.60 -1.66 -12.00
CA ARG A 52 17.64 -2.16 -12.91
C ARG A 52 18.12 -3.55 -12.51
N ALA A 53 18.39 -3.76 -11.22
CA ALA A 53 18.83 -5.05 -10.67
C ALA A 53 17.71 -6.10 -10.67
N ASN A 54 16.47 -5.67 -10.47
CA ASN A 54 15.27 -6.50 -10.46
C ASN A 54 14.18 -5.91 -11.38
N PRO A 55 14.15 -6.30 -12.67
CA PRO A 55 13.15 -5.83 -13.61
C PRO A 55 11.70 -6.10 -13.18
N ARG A 56 11.43 -7.15 -12.38
CA ARG A 56 10.10 -7.46 -11.87
C ARG A 56 9.61 -6.45 -10.83
N ALA A 57 10.53 -5.76 -10.15
CA ALA A 57 10.18 -4.72 -9.18
C ALA A 57 9.76 -3.40 -9.85
N ARG A 58 10.12 -3.17 -11.13
CA ARG A 58 9.96 -1.87 -11.82
C ARG A 58 8.56 -1.24 -11.70
N SER A 59 7.51 -2.04 -11.69
CA SER A 59 6.12 -1.56 -11.60
C SER A 59 5.52 -1.63 -10.19
N ALA A 60 6.29 -2.08 -9.20
CA ALA A 60 5.85 -2.27 -7.82
C ALA A 60 5.42 -0.95 -7.18
N LYS A 61 4.28 -1.01 -6.49
CA LYS A 61 3.71 0.09 -5.70
C LYS A 61 3.38 -0.43 -4.32
N LEU A 62 4.13 0.01 -3.32
CA LEU A 62 3.89 -0.32 -1.93
C LEU A 62 2.96 0.71 -1.28
N ARG A 63 1.88 0.23 -0.67
CA ARG A 63 0.97 1.03 0.17
C ARG A 63 0.89 0.43 1.56
N ILE A 64 0.89 1.29 2.57
CA ILE A 64 0.84 0.88 3.98
C ILE A 64 -0.28 1.66 4.69
N ILE A 65 -1.12 0.92 5.40
CA ILE A 65 -2.16 1.45 6.29
C ILE A 65 -2.02 0.81 7.68
N GLU A 66 -2.16 1.62 8.71
CA GLU A 66 -2.19 1.19 10.11
C GLU A 66 -3.64 1.20 10.60
N LYS A 67 -4.01 0.16 11.35
CA LYS A 67 -5.29 0.07 12.04
C LYS A 67 -5.25 0.91 13.30
N ILE A 68 -6.28 1.74 13.49
CA ILE A 68 -6.54 2.40 14.77
C ILE A 68 -7.10 1.37 15.74
#